data_AF-A0A918J8D3-F1
#
_entry.id   AF-A0A918J8D3-F1
#
_cell.length_a   1.000
_cell.length_b   1.000
_cell.length_c   1.000
_cell.angle_alpha   90.00
_cell.angle_beta   90.00
_cell.angle_gamma   90.00
#
_symmetry.space_group_name_H-M   'P 1'
#
loop_
_entity.id
_entity.type
_entity.pdbx_description
1 polymer ?
#
loop_
_entity_poly.entity_id
_entity_poly.type
_entity_poly.pdbx_seq_one_letter_code
_entity_poly.pdbx_strand_id
1 'polypeptide(L)'
;MELAEPFTFVVGTDGVLRLAPRRSEHVDCADAAMVLGAGEISFTREAGGWTVDEVSNHSTGYCPDVSSWSEVARALDSVELERPTGFTHEVVFRRCPDCQEHNVVREEDFVCVFCGSDLPEEWNVDLSA
;
A
#
# COMPACT_ATOMS: atom_id res chain seq x y z
N MET A 1 -0.50 11.19 -23.94
CA MET A 1 -1.10 10.97 -22.61
C MET A 1 0.00 10.35 -21.78
N GLU A 2 0.78 11.21 -21.14
CA GLU A 2 1.84 10.79 -20.23
C GLU A 2 1.12 10.38 -18.94
N LEU A 3 1.25 9.12 -18.52
CA LEU A 3 0.73 8.64 -17.22
C LEU A 3 1.62 9.18 -16.09
N ALA A 4 1.80 10.50 -16.05
CA ALA A 4 2.75 11.16 -15.14
C ALA A 4 2.31 11.10 -13.67
N GLU A 5 1.03 10.81 -13.40
CA GLU A 5 0.52 10.63 -12.04
C GLU A 5 0.29 9.14 -11.77
N PRO A 6 0.77 8.59 -10.64
CA PRO A 6 0.54 7.19 -10.27
C PRO A 6 -0.94 6.93 -9.99
N PHE A 7 -1.35 5.69 -10.19
CA PHE A 7 -2.68 5.19 -9.89
C PHE A 7 -2.81 4.83 -8.41
N THR A 8 -4.02 5.01 -7.87
CA THR A 8 -4.44 4.31 -6.66
C THR A 8 -4.73 2.86 -7.03
N PHE A 9 -4.29 1.90 -6.22
CA PHE A 9 -4.65 0.50 -6.40
C PHE A 9 -5.15 -0.17 -5.13
N VAL A 10 -5.92 -1.23 -5.32
CA VAL A 10 -6.25 -2.22 -4.28
C VAL A 10 -6.11 -3.63 -4.85
N VAL A 11 -5.68 -4.57 -4.03
CA VAL A 11 -5.77 -6.01 -4.30
C VAL A 11 -6.92 -6.54 -3.45
N GLY A 12 -8.00 -6.96 -4.10
CA GLY A 12 -9.15 -7.52 -3.38
C GLY A 12 -8.81 -8.88 -2.75
N THR A 13 -9.69 -9.36 -1.87
CA THR A 13 -9.60 -10.73 -1.31
C THR A 13 -9.75 -11.83 -2.36
N ASP A 14 -10.23 -11.47 -3.55
CA ASP A 14 -10.26 -12.29 -4.75
C ASP A 14 -8.92 -12.33 -5.52
N GLY A 15 -7.89 -11.63 -5.03
CA GLY A 15 -6.57 -11.53 -5.65
C GLY A 15 -6.52 -10.60 -6.87
N VAL A 16 -7.62 -9.90 -7.19
CA VAL A 16 -7.71 -9.05 -8.39
C VAL A 16 -7.15 -7.67 -8.09
N LEU A 17 -6.19 -7.23 -8.91
CA LEU A 17 -5.67 -5.86 -8.94
C LEU A 17 -6.70 -4.92 -9.57
N ARG A 18 -7.13 -3.92 -8.81
CA ARG A 18 -8.03 -2.85 -9.27
C ARG A 18 -7.26 -1.53 -9.25
N LEU A 19 -7.41 -0.74 -10.30
CA LEU A 19 -6.74 0.56 -10.45
C LEU A 19 -7.77 1.67 -10.55
N ALA A 20 -7.48 2.80 -9.91
CA ALA A 20 -8.23 4.04 -10.02
C ALA A 20 -7.25 5.22 -10.19
N PRO A 21 -7.68 6.34 -10.84
CA PRO A 21 -6.86 7.54 -10.89
C PRO A 21 -6.49 8.05 -9.48
N ARG A 22 -5.30 8.63 -9.29
CA ARG A 22 -4.70 9.06 -7.98
C ARG A 22 -5.65 9.80 -7.02
N ARG A 23 -6.61 10.57 -7.56
CA ARG A 23 -7.56 11.38 -6.77
C ARG A 23 -8.83 10.62 -6.38
N SER A 24 -8.87 9.32 -6.62
CA SER A 24 -9.94 8.44 -6.14
C SER A 24 -9.53 7.89 -4.79
N GLU A 25 -10.41 7.95 -3.79
CA GLU A 25 -10.13 7.35 -2.50
C GLU A 25 -10.00 5.83 -2.64
N HIS A 26 -9.05 5.20 -1.94
CA HIS A 26 -8.86 3.74 -1.98
C HIS A 26 -10.14 2.98 -1.58
N VAL A 27 -10.94 3.58 -0.69
CA VAL A 27 -12.22 3.03 -0.19
C VAL A 27 -13.25 2.93 -1.31
N ASP A 28 -13.30 3.91 -2.21
CA ASP A 28 -14.18 3.86 -3.39
C ASP A 28 -13.72 2.80 -4.40
N CYS A 29 -12.39 2.59 -4.51
CA CYS A 29 -11.81 1.56 -5.39
C CYS A 29 -12.07 0.13 -4.89
N ALA A 30 -12.20 -0.04 -3.57
CA ALA A 30 -12.50 -1.30 -2.91
C ALA A 30 -13.98 -1.50 -2.57
N ASP A 31 -14.85 -0.52 -2.84
CA ASP A 31 -16.25 -0.51 -2.39
C ASP A 31 -16.37 -0.78 -0.86
N ALA A 32 -15.45 -0.19 -0.09
CA ALA A 32 -15.27 -0.39 1.35
C ALA A 32 -15.03 -1.84 1.82
N ALA A 33 -14.61 -2.75 0.94
CA ALA A 33 -14.28 -4.12 1.29
C ALA A 33 -12.88 -4.26 1.94
N MET A 34 -12.64 -5.39 2.61
CA MET A 34 -11.29 -5.79 3.03
C MET A 34 -10.40 -6.02 1.80
N VAL A 35 -9.13 -5.64 1.92
CA VAL A 35 -8.14 -5.74 0.83
C VAL A 35 -6.90 -6.49 1.32
N LEU A 36 -6.24 -7.21 0.42
CA LEU A 36 -4.97 -7.89 0.68
C LEU A 36 -3.77 -6.93 0.55
N GLY A 37 -3.97 -5.81 -0.16
CA GLY A 37 -2.98 -4.75 -0.31
C GLY A 37 -3.63 -3.50 -0.90
N ALA A 38 -3.07 -2.33 -0.61
CA ALA A 38 -3.52 -1.05 -1.14
C ALA A 38 -2.36 -0.05 -1.18
N GLY A 39 -2.40 0.87 -2.15
CA GLY A 39 -1.39 1.92 -2.23
C GLY A 39 -1.39 2.67 -3.54
N GLU A 40 -0.22 3.11 -3.97
CA GLU A 40 -0.02 3.84 -5.23
C GLU A 40 0.93 3.09 -6.16
N ILE A 41 0.68 3.11 -7.47
CA ILE A 41 1.48 2.43 -8.49
C ILE A 41 1.58 3.25 -9.78
N SER A 42 2.77 3.39 -10.34
CA SER A 42 3.02 3.98 -11.67
C SER A 42 3.51 2.93 -12.65
N PHE A 43 3.33 3.21 -13.94
CA PHE A 43 3.78 2.34 -15.01
C PHE A 43 4.57 3.14 -16.03
N THR A 44 5.65 2.55 -16.52
CA THR A 44 6.41 3.09 -17.65
C THR A 44 6.33 2.14 -18.83
N ARG A 45 6.54 2.68 -20.03
CA ARG A 45 6.50 1.92 -21.27
C ARG A 45 7.91 1.70 -21.79
N GLU A 46 8.30 0.44 -21.86
CA GLU A 46 9.58 0.01 -22.43
C GLU A 46 9.38 -0.64 -23.80
N ALA A 47 10.47 -0.94 -24.49
CA ALA A 47 10.43 -1.55 -25.83
C ALA A 47 9.68 -2.90 -25.88
N GLY A 48 9.58 -3.59 -24.73
CA GLY A 48 8.91 -4.89 -24.58
C GLY A 48 7.47 -4.85 -24.07
N GLY A 49 6.98 -3.70 -23.57
CA GLY A 49 5.66 -3.65 -22.93
C GLY A 49 5.53 -2.58 -21.84
N TRP A 50 4.54 -2.76 -20.98
CA TRP A 50 4.39 -1.97 -19.76
C TRP A 50 5.09 -2.67 -18.60
N THR A 51 5.77 -1.89 -17.77
CA THR A 51 6.39 -2.35 -16.54
C THR A 51 6.00 -1.43 -15.39
N VAL A 52 5.99 -1.96 -14.17
CA VAL A 52 5.80 -1.15 -12.96
C VAL A 52 7.04 -0.30 -12.73
N ASP A 53 6.84 1.01 -12.67
CA ASP A 53 7.91 1.99 -12.44
C ASP A 53 8.11 2.19 -10.93
N GLU A 54 7.06 2.65 -10.24
CA GLU A 54 7.04 2.78 -8.78
C GLU A 54 5.81 2.11 -8.17
N VAL A 55 5.96 1.57 -6.97
CA VAL A 55 4.86 0.97 -6.21
C VAL A 55 5.09 1.15 -4.71
N SER A 56 4.04 1.59 -4.01
CA SER A 56 4.04 1.78 -2.56
C SER A 56 2.83 1.11 -1.91
N ASN A 57 2.93 0.83 -0.62
CA ASN A 57 1.80 0.42 0.21
C ASN A 57 1.13 1.62 0.91
N HIS A 58 1.35 2.84 0.41
CA HIS A 58 0.85 4.06 1.05
C HIS A 58 -0.66 4.20 0.88
N SER A 59 -1.41 3.69 1.85
CA SER A 59 -2.85 3.92 1.98
C SER A 59 -3.16 4.23 3.43
N THR A 60 -3.54 5.47 3.73
CA THR A 60 -3.89 5.89 5.10
C THR A 60 -5.28 5.40 5.54
N GLY A 61 -6.10 4.94 4.59
CA GLY A 61 -7.41 4.33 4.87
C GLY A 61 -7.30 2.85 5.26
N TYR A 62 -6.38 2.10 4.64
CA TYR A 62 -6.20 0.66 4.89
C TYR A 62 -4.96 0.31 5.70
N CYS A 63 -3.92 1.15 5.69
CA CYS A 63 -2.66 0.97 6.41
C CYS A 63 -2.05 -0.45 6.30
N PRO A 64 -1.90 -1.02 5.08
CA PRO A 64 -1.47 -2.40 4.91
C PRO A 64 -0.03 -2.63 5.39
N ASP A 65 0.23 -3.81 5.96
CA ASP A 65 1.56 -4.23 6.37
C ASP A 65 2.52 -4.39 5.17
N VAL A 66 3.81 -4.32 5.42
CA VAL A 66 4.86 -4.54 4.42
C VAL A 66 4.81 -5.94 3.81
N SER A 67 4.33 -6.93 4.57
CA SER A 67 4.11 -8.30 4.08
C SER A 67 3.01 -8.42 3.02
N SER A 68 2.14 -7.40 2.88
CA SER A 68 1.13 -7.33 1.81
C SER A 68 1.76 -7.32 0.41
N TRP A 69 3.05 -7.01 0.30
CA TRP A 69 3.81 -7.09 -0.94
C TRP A 69 3.61 -8.45 -1.65
N SER A 70 3.55 -9.54 -0.89
CA SER A 70 3.39 -10.88 -1.47
C SER A 70 2.10 -11.04 -2.30
N GLU A 71 1.01 -10.40 -1.88
CA GLU A 71 -0.27 -10.41 -2.57
C GLU A 71 -0.29 -9.43 -3.75
N VAL A 72 0.36 -8.27 -3.60
CA VAL A 72 0.56 -7.31 -4.71
C VAL A 72 1.39 -7.94 -5.82
N ALA A 73 2.49 -8.61 -5.48
CA ALA A 73 3.36 -9.31 -6.40
C ALA A 73 2.60 -10.40 -7.17
N ARG A 74 1.79 -11.22 -6.49
CA ARG A 74 0.93 -12.23 -7.14
C ARG A 74 -0.07 -11.60 -8.10
N ALA A 75 -0.69 -10.50 -7.70
CA ALA A 75 -1.69 -9.83 -8.53
C ALA A 75 -1.03 -9.26 -9.82
N LEU A 76 0.16 -8.67 -9.71
CA LEU A 76 0.93 -8.18 -10.86
C LEU A 76 1.42 -9.33 -11.75
N ASP A 77 1.90 -10.43 -11.17
CA ASP A 77 2.33 -11.62 -11.91
C ASP A 77 1.16 -12.23 -12.72
N SER A 78 -0.06 -12.19 -12.17
CA SER A 78 -1.26 -12.74 -12.83
C SER A 78 -1.68 -11.99 -14.09
N VAL A 79 -1.25 -10.74 -14.24
CA VAL A 79 -1.48 -9.90 -15.42
C VAL A 79 -0.21 -9.72 -16.26
N GLU A 80 0.81 -10.55 -16.00
CA GLU A 80 2.07 -10.59 -16.74
C GLU A 80 2.81 -9.24 -16.80
N LEU A 81 2.65 -8.40 -15.76
CA LEU A 81 3.39 -7.14 -15.63
C LEU A 81 4.73 -7.37 -14.97
N GLU A 82 5.80 -6.91 -15.61
CA GLU A 82 7.11 -6.82 -14.97
C GLU A 82 7.03 -5.91 -13.75
N ARG A 83 7.65 -6.35 -12.64
CA ARG A 83 7.55 -5.70 -11.34
C ARG A 83 8.88 -5.72 -10.60
N PRO A 84 9.08 -4.79 -9.64
CA PRO A 84 10.19 -4.85 -8.71
C PRO A 84 10.11 -6.09 -7.80
N THR A 85 11.15 -6.30 -6.98
CA THR A 85 11.21 -7.42 -6.01
C THR A 85 10.48 -7.14 -4.70
N GLY A 86 10.16 -5.87 -4.44
CA GLY A 86 9.51 -5.32 -3.24
C GLY A 86 8.77 -4.02 -3.58
N PHE A 87 8.13 -3.41 -2.58
CA PHE A 87 7.69 -2.02 -2.71
C PHE A 87 8.90 -1.13 -3.01
N THR A 88 8.79 -0.25 -4.01
CA THR A 88 9.85 0.75 -4.26
C THR A 88 9.84 1.84 -3.19
N HIS A 89 8.66 2.10 -2.61
CA HIS A 89 8.47 2.97 -1.47
C HIS A 89 7.62 2.26 -0.41
N GLU A 90 8.29 1.73 0.61
CA GLU A 90 7.65 1.07 1.74
C GLU A 90 7.25 2.08 2.83
N VAL A 91 6.06 1.89 3.39
CA VAL A 91 5.50 2.70 4.48
C VAL A 91 5.13 1.76 5.62
N VAL A 92 5.77 1.94 6.77
CA VAL A 92 5.52 1.11 7.96
C VAL A 92 4.45 1.78 8.80
N PHE A 93 3.21 1.26 8.74
CA PHE A 93 2.10 1.77 9.54
C PHE A 93 2.03 1.11 10.91
N ARG A 94 1.76 1.91 11.95
CA ARG A 94 1.47 1.43 13.31
C ARG A 94 0.28 2.17 13.89
N ARG A 95 -0.50 1.49 14.72
CA ARG A 95 -1.55 2.11 15.53
C ARG A 95 -1.01 2.31 16.94
N CYS A 96 -1.04 3.53 17.45
CA CYS A 96 -0.55 3.80 18.80
C CYS A 96 -1.51 3.18 19.84
N PRO A 97 -1.05 2.32 20.76
CA PRO A 97 -1.90 1.76 21.82
C PRO A 97 -2.44 2.81 22.80
N ASP A 98 -1.77 3.95 22.92
CA ASP A 98 -2.12 4.97 23.92
C ASP A 98 -3.11 5.99 23.36
N CYS A 99 -2.82 6.58 22.19
CA CYS A 99 -3.68 7.61 21.59
C CYS A 99 -4.53 7.13 20.41
N GLN A 100 -4.39 5.85 20.00
CA GLN A 100 -5.16 5.20 18.93
C GLN A 100 -4.96 5.76 17.50
N GLU A 101 -4.09 6.76 17.33
CA GLU A 101 -3.75 7.34 16.04
C GLU A 101 -2.92 6.38 15.17
N HIS A 102 -3.13 6.45 13.85
CA HIS A 102 -2.28 5.79 12.88
C HIS A 102 -1.01 6.60 12.63
N ASN A 103 0.14 5.94 12.78
CA ASN A 103 1.46 6.49 12.59
C ASN A 103 2.16 5.86 11.39
N VAL A 104 3.07 6.64 10.81
CA VAL A 104 4.07 6.16 9.86
C VAL A 104 5.41 6.18 10.59
N VAL A 105 6.00 5.01 10.78
CA VAL A 105 7.35 4.86 11.33
C VAL A 105 8.34 5.37 10.29
N ARG A 106 9.27 6.23 10.71
CA ARG A 106 10.33 6.79 9.86
C ARG A 106 11.67 6.41 10.46
N GLU A 107 12.62 6.04 9.61
CA GLU A 107 14.00 5.76 10.04
C GLU A 107 14.09 4.73 11.17
N GLU A 108 13.18 3.76 11.18
CA GLU A 108 13.07 2.71 12.22
C GLU A 108 12.82 3.25 13.64
N ASP A 109 12.35 4.49 13.77
CA ASP A 109 12.00 5.12 15.05
C ASP A 109 10.53 4.84 15.42
N PHE A 110 10.32 3.88 16.32
CA PHE A 110 9.01 3.43 16.78
C PHE A 110 8.45 4.32 17.88
N VAL A 111 8.26 5.60 17.59
CA VAL A 111 7.68 6.58 18.51
C VAL A 111 6.48 7.27 17.87
N CYS A 112 5.38 7.35 18.61
CA CYS A 112 4.16 8.00 18.13
C CYS A 112 4.37 9.52 18.04
N VAL A 113 4.27 10.08 16.83
CA VAL A 113 4.46 11.53 16.64
C VAL A 113 3.37 12.40 17.29
N PHE A 114 2.24 11.81 17.70
CA PHE A 114 1.12 12.55 18.30
C PHE A 114 1.21 12.66 19.81
N CYS A 115 1.70 11.63 20.50
CA CYS A 115 1.75 11.58 21.97
C CYS A 115 3.11 11.25 22.56
N GLY A 116 4.10 10.89 21.73
CA GLY A 116 5.47 10.55 22.16
C GLY A 116 5.62 9.19 22.83
N SER A 117 4.58 8.34 22.80
CA SER A 117 4.62 6.98 23.37
C SER A 117 5.23 5.99 22.39
N ASP A 118 5.81 4.90 22.90
CA ASP A 118 6.40 3.86 22.07
C ASP A 118 5.35 3.16 21.19
N LEU A 119 5.72 2.86 19.94
CA LEU A 119 4.91 2.11 19.00
C LEU A 119 5.32 0.63 18.99
N PRO A 120 4.39 -0.30 18.72
CA PRO A 120 4.74 -1.71 18.58
C PRO A 120 5.68 -1.96 17.39
N GLU A 121 6.64 -2.88 17.57
CA GLU A 121 7.51 -3.34 16.49
C GLU A 121 6.74 -4.14 15.43
N GLU A 122 5.71 -4.89 15.86
CA GLU A 122 4.83 -5.66 14.97
C GLU A 122 3.66 -4.81 14.47
N TRP A 123 3.20 -5.08 13.26
CA TRP A 123 2.05 -4.39 12.68
C TRP A 123 0.76 -4.72 13.43
N ASN A 124 -0.05 -3.69 13.74
CA ASN A 124 -1.19 -3.80 14.65
C ASN A 124 -2.42 -2.97 14.20
N VAL A 125 -2.52 -2.62 12.92
CA VAL A 125 -3.57 -1.70 12.44
C VAL A 125 -4.93 -2.39 12.24
N ASP A 126 -4.95 -3.65 11.82
CA ASP A 126 -6.19 -4.44 11.63
C ASP A 126 -6.59 -5.26 12.87
N LEU A 127 -5.99 -4.96 14.03
CA LEU A 127 -6.37 -5.58 15.30
C LEU A 127 -7.60 -4.91 15.95
N SER A 128 -8.49 -4.29 15.16
CA SER A 128 -9.83 -3.94 15.65
C SER A 128 -10.67 -5.22 15.81
N ALA A 129 -10.46 -5.90 16.94
CA ALA A 129 -11.43 -6.79 17.56
C ALA A 129 -12.36 -6.01 18.50
#